data_AF-A0A6C0CEQ6-F1
#
_entry.id   AF-A0A6C0CEQ6-F1
#
_cell.length_a   1.000
_cell.length_b   1.000
_cell.length_c   1.000
_cell.angle_alpha   90.00
_cell.angle_beta   90.00
_cell.angle_gamma   90.00
#
_symmetry.space_group_name_H-M   'P 1'
#
loop_
_entity.id
_entity.type
_entity.pdbx_description
1 polymer ?
#
loop_
_entity_poly.entity_id
_entity_poly.type
_entity_poly.pdbx_seq_one_letter_code
_entity_poly.pdbx_strand_id
1 'polypeptide(L)' 'MSTEYNKVVNQFIEILLYDIDIKFHELKKNKLDVHTADKIFDNFYEKKINEYNNNLKMAKKIYL' A
#
# COMPACT_ATOMS: atom_id res chain seq x y z
N MET A 1 19.03 -4.78 13.93
CA MET A 1 18.09 -5.28 12.89
C MET A 1 18.91 -5.71 11.69
N SER A 2 18.56 -6.82 11.01
CA SER A 2 19.33 -7.27 9.84
C SER A 2 19.19 -6.27 8.68
N THR A 3 20.28 -6.02 7.95
CA THR A 3 20.30 -5.09 6.81
C THR A 3 19.33 -5.50 5.71
N GLU A 4 19.10 -6.81 5.56
CA GLU A 4 18.15 -7.39 4.60
C GLU A 4 16.69 -7.15 5.01
N TYR A 5 16.33 -7.27 6.29
CA TYR A 5 14.98 -6.92 6.76
C TYR A 5 14.61 -5.49 6.40
N ASN A 6 15.52 -4.54 6.62
CA ASN A 6 15.28 -3.13 6.31
C ASN A 6 15.09 -2.88 4.80
N LYS A 7 15.87 -3.56 3.94
CA LYS A 7 15.69 -3.46 2.48
C LYS A 7 14.31 -3.96 2.05
N VAL A 8 13.88 -5.10 2.57
CA VAL A 8 12.58 -5.70 2.24
C VAL A 8 11.44 -4.79 2.73
N VAL A 9 11.54 -4.24 3.93
CA VAL A 9 10.55 -3.28 4.45
C VAL A 9 10.46 -2.04 3.56
N ASN A 10 11.60 -1.49 3.11
CA ASN A 10 11.61 -0.35 2.20
C ASN A 10 10.94 -0.66 0.86
N GLN A 11 11.20 -1.84 0.28
CA GLN A 11 10.52 -2.28 -0.94
C GLN A 11 8.99 -2.36 -0.75
N PHE A 12 8.52 -2.85 0.39
CA PHE A 12 7.08 -2.87 0.67
C PHE A 12 6.47 -1.46 0.77
N ILE A 13 7.21 -0.49 1.32
CA ILE A 13 6.77 0.91 1.36
C ILE A 13 6.72 1.49 -0.06
N GLU A 14 7.74 1.24 -0.88
CA GLU A 14 7.78 1.71 -2.28
C GLU A 14 6.59 1.17 -3.08
N ILE A 15 6.30 -0.13 -2.96
CA ILE A 15 5.14 -0.75 -3.61
C ILE A 15 3.82 -0.12 -3.13
N LEU A 16 3.67 0.09 -1.82
CA LEU A 16 2.47 0.71 -1.26
C LEU A 16 2.25 2.12 -1.80
N LEU A 17 3.30 2.93 -1.86
CA LEU A 17 3.23 4.30 -2.39
C LEU A 17 2.89 4.30 -3.88
N TYR A 18 3.47 3.38 -4.65
CA TYR A 18 3.18 3.22 -6.07
C TYR A 18 1.72 2.82 -6.34
N ASP A 19 1.20 1.84 -5.59
CA ASP A 19 -0.19 1.41 -5.68
C ASP A 19 -1.18 2.55 -5.34
N ILE A 20 -0.86 3.34 -4.31
CA ILE A 20 -1.65 4.53 -3.94
C ILE A 20 -1.65 5.57 -5.06
N ASP A 21 -0.49 5.86 -5.64
CA ASP A 21 -0.37 6.85 -6.71
C ASP A 21 -1.14 6.43 -7.97
N ILE A 22 -1.06 5.15 -8.36
CA ILE A 22 -1.85 4.59 -9.46
C ILE A 22 -3.35 4.79 -9.18
N LYS A 23 -3.81 4.40 -7.99
CA LYS A 23 -5.24 4.47 -7.67
C LYS A 23 -5.75 5.90 -7.68
N PHE A 24 -4.96 6.83 -7.16
CA PHE A 24 -5.28 8.25 -7.19
C PHE A 24 -5.42 8.77 -8.64
N HIS A 25 -4.47 8.41 -9.51
CA HIS A 25 -4.53 8.76 -10.94
C HIS A 25 -5.75 8.15 -11.65
N GLU A 26 -6.08 6.89 -11.38
CA GLU A 26 -7.28 6.23 -11.93
C GLU A 26 -8.56 6.97 -11.54
N LEU A 27 -8.73 7.28 -10.25
CA LEU A 27 -9.93 7.96 -9.74
C LEU A 27 -10.08 9.36 -10.34
N LYS A 28 -8.96 10.09 -10.45
CA LYS A 28 -8.93 11.41 -11.10
C LYS A 28 -9.31 11.34 -12.58
N LYS A 29 -8.89 10.29 -13.30
CA LYS A 29 -9.21 10.10 -14.73
C LYS A 29 -10.68 9.73 -14.96
N ASN A 30 -11.28 8.97 -14.05
CA ASN A 30 -12.65 8.46 -14.19
C ASN A 30 -13.74 9.51 -13.97
N LYS A 31 -13.40 10.76 -13.61
CA LYS A 31 -14.33 11.88 -13.40
C LYS A 31 -15.52 11.52 -12.49
N LEU A 32 -15.28 10.65 -11.51
CA LEU A 32 -16.27 10.31 -10.49
C LEU A 32 -16.56 11.55 -9.62
N ASP A 33 -17.73 11.59 -9.00
CA ASP A 33 -17.96 12.57 -7.93
C ASP A 33 -17.00 12.30 -6.77
N VAL A 34 -16.63 13.37 -6.05
CA VAL A 34 -15.59 13.32 -5.01
C VAL A 34 -15.96 12.32 -3.91
N HIS A 35 -17.23 12.25 -3.51
CA HIS A 35 -17.66 11.37 -2.42
C HIS A 35 -17.57 9.89 -2.80
N THR A 36 -17.94 9.55 -4.03
CA THR A 36 -17.77 8.19 -4.55
C THR A 36 -16.29 7.84 -4.71
N ALA A 37 -15.47 8.77 -5.22
CA ALA A 37 -14.03 8.56 -5.35
C ALA A 37 -13.36 8.32 -3.99
N ASP A 38 -13.69 9.12 -2.98
CA ASP A 38 -13.17 8.98 -1.61
C ASP A 38 -13.55 7.62 -1.01
N LYS A 39 -14.82 7.20 -1.11
CA LYS A 39 -15.23 5.87 -0.64
C LYS A 39 -14.48 4.72 -1.33
N ILE A 40 -14.23 4.83 -2.63
CA ILE A 40 -13.45 3.82 -3.36
C ILE A 40 -12.00 3.83 -2.89
N PHE A 41 -11.43 5.01 -2.68
CA PHE A 41 -10.07 5.15 -2.20
C PHE A 41 -9.90 4.61 -0.78
N ASP A 42 -10.81 4.91 0.14
CA ASP A 42 -10.76 4.42 1.53
C ASP A 42 -10.76 2.88 1.58
N ASN A 43 -11.68 2.25 0.85
CA ASN A 43 -11.74 0.79 0.76
C ASN A 43 -10.47 0.18 0.14
N PHE A 44 -9.90 0.86 -0.85
CA PHE A 44 -8.64 0.43 -1.47
C PHE A 44 -7.45 0.57 -0.50
N TYR A 45 -7.37 1.71 0.18
CA TYR A 45 -6.30 2.02 1.13
C TYR A 45 -6.32 1.04 2.31
N GLU A 46 -7.48 0.74 2.88
CA GLU A 46 -7.61 -0.22 3.97
C GLU A 46 -7.10 -1.61 3.56
N LYS A 47 -7.45 -2.09 2.35
CA LYS A 47 -6.94 -3.35 1.81
C LYS A 47 -5.42 -3.33 1.69
N LYS A 48 -4.84 -2.25 1.16
CA LYS A 48 -3.40 -2.11 0.96
C LYS A 48 -2.62 -2.05 2.27
N ILE A 49 -3.15 -1.37 3.28
CA ILE A 49 -2.56 -1.38 4.62
C ILE A 49 -2.61 -2.77 5.26
N ASN A 50 -3.70 -3.52 5.06
CA ASN A 50 -3.78 -4.90 5.54
C ASN A 50 -2.76 -5.82 4.85
N GLU A 51 -2.60 -5.70 3.53
CA GLU A 51 -1.55 -6.40 2.77
C GLU A 51 -0.15 -6.05 3.29
N TYR A 52 0.16 -4.75 3.44
CA TYR A 52 1.43 -4.27 3.98
C TYR A 52 1.73 -4.84 5.37
N ASN A 53 0.74 -4.80 6.28
CA ASN A 53 0.89 -5.34 7.63
C ASN A 53 1.14 -6.85 7.63
N ASN A 54 0.51 -7.61 6.74
CA ASN A 54 0.75 -9.04 6.59
C ASN A 54 2.16 -9.31 6.05
N ASN A 55 2.61 -8.54 5.06
CA ASN A 55 3.96 -8.60 4.51
C ASN A 55 5.02 -8.29 5.58
N LEU A 56 4.80 -7.26 6.42
CA LEU A 56 5.66 -6.95 7.56
C LEU A 56 5.76 -8.10 8.56
N LYS A 57 4.62 -8.70 8.93
CA LYS A 57 4.60 -9.86 9.85
C LYS A 57 5.37 -11.04 9.26
N MET A 58 5.27 -11.27 7.96
CA MET A 58 6.00 -12.34 7.28
C MET A 58 7.50 -12.06 7.20
N ALA A 59 7.90 -10.85 6.80
CA ALA A 59 9.31 -10.45 6.77
C ALA A 59 9.97 -10.53 8.16
N LYS A 60 9.25 -10.14 9.22
CA LYS A 60 9.76 -10.30 10.60
C LYS A 60 10.05 -11.75 10.94
N LYS A 61 9.24 -12.71 10.48
CA LYS A 61 9.48 -14.15 10.74
C LYS A 61 10.66 -14.73 9.95
N ILE A 62 11.00 -14.14 8.81
CA ILE A 62 12.04 -14.66 7.91
C ILE A 62 13.41 -14.05 8.24
N TYR A 63 13.46 -12.77 8.58
CA TYR A 63 14.70 -11.99 8.64
C TYR A 63 15.12 -11.49 10.04
N LEU A 64 14.31 -11.76 11.08
CA LEU A 64 14.59 -11.46 12.49
C LEU A 64 14.35 -12.71 13.35
#